data_AF-A0A3B1KKC7-F1
#
_entry.id   AF-A0A3B1KKC7-F1
#
_cell.length_a   1.000
_cell.length_b   1.000
_cell.length_c   1.000
_cell.angle_alpha   90.00
_cell.angle_beta   90.00
_cell.angle_gamma   90.00
#
_symmetry.space_group_name_H-M   'P 1'
#
loop_
_entity.id
_entity.type
_entity.pdbx_description
1 polymer ?
#
loop_
_entity_poly.entity_id
_entity_poly.type
_entity_poly.pdbx_seq_one_letter_code
_entity_poly.pdbx_strand_id
1 'polypeptide(L)'
;MVVLGGDSAGGNLSAALSQRLAKKRTGDVPSPLALVLIYPALQMADFTLPSYLQNQSVPLLYRARMVFYYLHYLNGDVSVCQEVLAGRHIPAELKAHYSKWLDPANLPPEFRERSYQKPEVRTILYPQFKFSPLLAEDDVLRLTPSTFILTCEYDVLRDDGILFHKRLKDLGVDVTWHHVSDGFHGIVSFFNMGWLTFPAGKRAMNQIVSYIKTL
;
A
#
# COMPACT_ATOMS: atom_id res chain seq x y z
N MET A 1 22.04 13.37 -4.60
CA MET A 1 20.57 13.16 -4.64
C MET A 1 20.30 11.70 -4.32
N VAL A 2 19.24 11.42 -3.55
CA VAL A 2 18.88 10.06 -3.13
C VAL A 2 17.40 9.84 -3.44
N VAL A 3 17.07 8.74 -4.10
CA VAL A 3 15.69 8.25 -4.27
C VAL A 3 15.49 7.11 -3.28
N LEU A 4 14.38 7.13 -2.53
CA LEU A 4 14.00 5.98 -1.71
C LEU A 4 12.96 5.17 -2.47
N GLY A 5 13.07 3.85 -2.42
CA GLY A 5 12.08 3.01 -3.07
C GLY A 5 12.15 1.58 -2.57
N GLY A 6 11.06 0.88 -2.79
CA GLY A 6 10.93 -0.51 -2.40
C GLY A 6 9.62 -1.09 -2.87
N ASP A 7 9.59 -2.41 -2.90
CA ASP A 7 8.45 -3.18 -3.34
C ASP A 7 7.73 -3.83 -2.16
N SER A 8 6.41 -3.95 -2.21
CA SER A 8 5.62 -4.61 -1.16
C SER A 8 5.87 -4.00 0.23
N ALA A 9 6.38 -4.79 1.19
CA ALA A 9 6.81 -4.33 2.51
C ALA A 9 8.00 -3.34 2.45
N GLY A 10 8.88 -3.44 1.46
CA GLY A 10 9.91 -2.43 1.20
C GLY A 10 9.32 -1.08 0.79
N GLY A 11 8.18 -1.10 0.10
CA GLY A 11 7.39 0.11 -0.20
C GLY A 11 6.80 0.75 1.05
N ASN A 12 6.28 -0.07 1.99
CA ASN A 12 5.88 0.38 3.32
C ASN A 12 7.03 1.11 4.05
N LEU A 13 8.18 0.43 4.15
CA LEU A 13 9.35 0.94 4.86
C LEU A 13 9.87 2.24 4.24
N SER A 14 9.89 2.33 2.90
CA SER A 14 10.31 3.54 2.18
C SER A 14 9.40 4.73 2.48
N ALA A 15 8.08 4.53 2.43
CA ALA A 15 7.10 5.56 2.76
C ALA A 15 7.18 5.96 4.24
N ALA A 16 7.26 4.99 5.16
CA ALA A 16 7.38 5.25 6.60
C ALA A 16 8.67 6.02 6.94
N LEU A 17 9.79 5.65 6.31
CA LEU A 17 11.07 6.34 6.48
C LEU A 17 10.97 7.79 6.00
N SER A 18 10.41 8.02 4.81
CA SER A 18 10.21 9.37 4.27
C SER A 18 9.36 10.23 5.22
N GLN A 19 8.25 9.71 5.72
CA GLN A 19 7.40 10.40 6.70
C GLN A 19 8.15 10.71 8.01
N ARG A 20 9.00 9.78 8.48
CA ARG A 20 9.80 9.99 9.70
C ARG A 20 10.88 11.05 9.51
N LEU A 21 11.51 11.10 8.33
CA LEU A 21 12.47 12.16 7.98
C LEU A 21 11.79 13.52 7.92
N ALA A 22 10.61 13.60 7.28
CA ALA A 22 9.82 14.82 7.19
C ALA A 22 9.45 15.38 8.58
N LYS A 23 9.11 14.50 9.54
CA LYS A 23 8.79 14.89 10.92
C LYS A 23 10.00 15.37 11.72
N LYS A 24 11.19 14.81 11.48
CA LYS A 24 12.36 15.09 12.32
C LYS A 24 12.98 16.46 12.07
N ARG A 25 12.89 17.04 10.87
CA ARG A 25 13.44 18.37 10.48
C ARG A 25 14.83 18.69 11.11
N THR A 26 15.65 17.69 11.38
CA THR A 26 17.04 17.88 11.81
C THR A 26 17.82 18.06 10.52
N GLY A 27 18.31 19.27 10.25
CA GLY A 27 18.95 19.66 8.98
C GLY A 27 20.15 18.80 8.55
N ASP A 28 20.55 17.83 9.36
CA ASP A 28 21.66 16.91 9.13
C ASP A 28 21.34 15.79 8.12
N VAL A 29 20.06 15.48 7.87
CA VAL A 29 19.66 14.44 6.90
C VAL A 29 18.86 15.06 5.76
N PRO A 30 19.38 15.04 4.51
CA PRO A 30 18.66 15.61 3.37
C PRO A 30 17.38 14.82 3.08
N SER A 31 16.34 15.52 2.63
CA SER A 31 15.11 14.88 2.17
C SER A 31 15.37 14.08 0.88
N PRO A 32 14.72 12.92 0.69
CA PRO A 32 14.80 12.20 -0.57
C PRO A 32 14.27 13.06 -1.71
N LEU A 33 14.87 12.91 -2.89
CA LEU A 33 14.42 13.56 -4.12
C LEU A 33 13.03 13.04 -4.53
N ALA A 34 12.84 11.73 -4.43
CA ALA A 34 11.62 11.06 -4.83
C ALA A 34 11.40 9.76 -4.05
N LEU A 35 10.16 9.27 -4.07
CA LEU A 35 9.75 7.93 -3.69
C LEU A 35 9.40 7.08 -4.92
N VAL A 36 9.81 5.81 -4.91
CA VAL A 36 9.38 4.79 -5.89
C VAL A 36 8.76 3.62 -5.13
N LEU A 37 7.44 3.54 -5.13
CA LEU A 37 6.66 2.57 -4.37
C LEU A 37 6.06 1.54 -5.32
N ILE A 38 6.47 0.27 -5.19
CA ILE A 38 6.07 -0.79 -6.11
C ILE A 38 5.11 -1.73 -5.38
N TYR A 39 3.85 -1.81 -5.83
CA TYR A 39 2.73 -2.54 -5.20
C TYR A 39 2.77 -2.51 -3.65
N PRO A 40 2.83 -1.30 -3.05
CA PRO A 40 3.24 -1.14 -1.66
C PRO A 40 2.14 -1.56 -0.66
N ALA A 41 2.54 -2.17 0.45
CA ALA A 41 1.64 -2.40 1.59
C ALA A 41 1.55 -1.14 2.43
N LEU A 42 0.45 -0.38 2.42
CA LEU A 42 0.42 0.97 3.01
C LEU A 42 -0.57 1.14 4.16
N GLN A 43 -1.48 0.17 4.35
CA GLN A 43 -2.35 0.14 5.51
C GLN A 43 -2.52 -1.28 6.05
N MET A 44 -2.85 -1.35 7.34
CA MET A 44 -3.13 -2.60 8.05
C MET A 44 -4.44 -2.51 8.84
N ALA A 45 -5.31 -1.56 8.48
CA ALA A 45 -6.54 -1.24 9.19
C ALA A 45 -7.78 -1.88 8.56
N ASP A 46 -7.80 -2.05 7.24
CA ASP A 46 -8.94 -2.63 6.53
C ASP A 46 -8.48 -3.67 5.50
N PHE A 47 -8.53 -4.94 5.89
CA PHE A 47 -8.29 -6.09 5.01
C PHE A 47 -9.55 -6.51 4.25
N THR A 48 -10.57 -5.65 4.18
CA THR A 48 -11.86 -5.90 3.52
C THR A 48 -12.10 -4.97 2.33
N LEU A 49 -11.16 -4.07 1.99
CA LEU A 49 -11.23 -3.27 0.76
C LEU A 49 -11.43 -4.16 -0.48
N PRO A 50 -12.05 -3.65 -1.56
CA PRO A 50 -12.38 -4.44 -2.75
C PRO A 50 -11.25 -5.32 -3.27
N SER A 51 -10.01 -4.85 -3.35
CA SER A 51 -8.87 -5.67 -3.82
C SER A 51 -8.56 -6.85 -2.91
N TYR A 52 -8.68 -6.71 -1.59
CA TYR A 52 -8.45 -7.82 -0.66
C TYR A 52 -9.47 -8.93 -0.86
N LEU A 53 -10.72 -8.59 -1.17
CA LEU A 53 -11.81 -9.56 -1.39
C LEU A 53 -11.78 -10.14 -2.81
N GLN A 54 -11.57 -9.30 -3.83
CA GLN A 54 -11.46 -9.70 -5.23
C GLN A 54 -10.27 -10.65 -5.43
N ASN A 55 -9.11 -10.33 -4.86
CA ASN A 55 -7.87 -11.07 -5.06
C ASN A 55 -7.56 -12.03 -3.89
N GLN A 56 -8.57 -12.40 -3.10
CA GLN A 56 -8.39 -13.11 -1.84
C GLN A 56 -7.68 -14.47 -1.93
N SER A 57 -7.63 -15.07 -3.11
CA SER A 57 -7.02 -16.37 -3.38
C SER A 57 -5.97 -16.33 -4.50
N VAL A 58 -5.56 -15.14 -4.96
CA VAL A 58 -4.53 -15.02 -6.01
C VAL A 58 -3.18 -15.53 -5.46
N PRO A 59 -2.42 -16.34 -6.23
CA PRO A 59 -1.11 -16.85 -5.81
C PRO A 59 -0.09 -15.77 -5.44
N LEU A 60 1.00 -16.18 -4.78
CA LEU A 60 2.06 -15.36 -4.17
C LEU A 60 1.61 -14.52 -2.97
N LEU A 61 0.56 -13.71 -3.12
CA LEU A 61 0.01 -12.91 -2.02
C LEU A 61 -1.52 -12.96 -1.99
N TYR A 62 -2.04 -13.94 -1.25
CA TYR A 62 -3.47 -14.04 -0.95
C TYR A 62 -3.79 -13.35 0.39
N ARG A 63 -5.07 -13.03 0.60
CA ARG A 63 -5.54 -12.20 1.73
C ARG A 63 -5.14 -12.73 3.10
N ALA A 64 -5.33 -14.03 3.35
CA ALA A 64 -4.94 -14.66 4.62
C ALA A 64 -3.42 -14.64 4.85
N ARG A 65 -2.61 -14.71 3.78
CA ARG A 65 -1.14 -14.56 3.87
C ARG A 65 -0.73 -13.14 4.25
N MET A 66 -1.42 -12.13 3.73
CA MET A 66 -1.20 -10.73 4.15
C MET A 66 -1.47 -10.55 5.64
N VAL A 67 -2.60 -11.07 6.14
CA VAL A 67 -2.93 -11.00 7.58
C VAL A 67 -1.89 -11.72 8.44
N PHE A 68 -1.43 -12.90 7.99
CA PHE A 68 -0.35 -13.63 8.65
C PHE A 68 0.95 -12.82 8.72
N TYR A 69 1.40 -12.23 7.61
CA TYR A 69 2.59 -11.37 7.60
C TYR A 69 2.45 -10.15 8.50
N TYR A 70 1.28 -9.53 8.47
CA TYR A 70 0.94 -8.41 9.33
C TYR A 70 1.07 -8.76 10.82
N LEU A 71 0.48 -9.88 11.25
CA LEU A 71 0.54 -10.33 12.65
C LEU A 71 1.99 -10.63 13.05
N HIS A 72 2.76 -11.31 12.19
CA HIS A 72 4.18 -11.53 12.45
C HIS A 72 5.00 -10.24 12.54
N TYR A 73 4.77 -9.30 11.64
CA TYR A 73 5.48 -8.02 11.61
C TYR A 73 5.28 -7.22 12.90
N LEU A 74 4.09 -7.30 13.49
CA LEU A 74 3.76 -6.65 14.77
C LEU A 74 4.02 -7.51 15.99
N ASN A 75 4.65 -8.68 15.81
CA ASN A 75 4.88 -9.64 16.89
C ASN A 75 3.57 -10.04 17.62
N GLY A 76 2.46 -10.06 16.87
CA GLY A 76 1.10 -10.35 17.34
C GLY A 76 0.74 -11.82 17.28
N ASP A 77 -0.40 -12.17 17.88
CA ASP A 77 -0.88 -13.54 17.97
C ASP A 77 -1.57 -13.98 16.66
N VAL A 78 -1.03 -15.01 16.00
CA VAL A 78 -1.61 -15.59 14.79
C VAL A 78 -2.94 -16.32 15.05
N SER A 79 -3.28 -16.64 16.30
CA SER A 79 -4.58 -17.26 16.64
C SER A 79 -5.77 -16.35 16.28
N VAL A 80 -5.56 -15.03 16.24
CA VAL A 80 -6.61 -14.04 15.90
C VAL A 80 -6.73 -13.77 14.40
N CYS A 81 -6.07 -14.55 13.52
CA CYS A 81 -6.13 -14.36 12.07
C CYS A 81 -7.57 -14.22 11.53
N GLN A 82 -8.50 -15.03 12.03
CA GLN A 82 -9.90 -15.00 11.58
C GLN A 82 -10.62 -13.71 11.98
N GLU A 83 -10.28 -13.15 13.14
CA GLU A 83 -10.83 -11.89 13.62
C GLU A 83 -10.30 -10.72 12.78
N VAL A 84 -9.01 -10.72 12.47
CA VAL A 84 -8.39 -9.72 11.58
C VAL A 84 -8.97 -9.80 10.16
N LEU A 85 -9.13 -11.02 9.63
CA LEU A 85 -9.78 -11.25 8.34
C LEU A 85 -11.25 -10.80 8.33
N ALA A 86 -11.93 -10.84 9.46
CA ALA A 86 -13.27 -10.30 9.59
C ALA A 86 -13.31 -8.79 9.82
N GLY A 87 -12.17 -8.09 9.84
CA GLY A 87 -12.09 -6.65 10.11
C GLY A 87 -12.40 -6.27 11.55
N ARG A 88 -12.23 -7.21 12.50
CA ARG A 88 -12.53 -7.08 13.94
C ARG A 88 -11.31 -6.69 14.79
N HIS A 89 -10.21 -6.34 14.14
CA HIS A 89 -8.96 -5.96 14.80
C HIS A 89 -8.79 -4.45 14.99
N ILE A 90 -9.70 -3.62 14.47
CA ILE A 90 -9.66 -2.16 14.62
C ILE A 90 -10.88 -1.68 15.44
N PRO A 91 -10.69 -0.85 16.50
CA PRO A 91 -11.78 -0.21 17.23
C PRO A 91 -12.70 0.63 16.33
N ALA A 92 -13.98 0.73 16.69
CA ALA A 92 -14.99 1.44 15.90
C ALA A 92 -14.62 2.92 15.67
N GLU A 93 -14.07 3.56 16.70
CA GLU A 93 -13.70 4.97 16.72
C GLU A 93 -12.57 5.24 15.72
N LEU A 94 -11.57 4.37 15.68
CA LEU A 94 -10.45 4.47 14.75
C LEU A 94 -10.89 4.13 13.32
N LYS A 95 -11.76 3.14 13.16
CA LYS A 95 -12.35 2.82 11.85
C LYS A 95 -13.15 4.01 11.30
N ALA A 96 -13.92 4.69 12.14
CA ALA A 96 -14.64 5.91 11.77
C ALA A 96 -13.68 7.07 11.45
N HIS A 97 -12.59 7.22 12.20
CA HIS A 97 -11.59 8.24 11.93
C HIS A 97 -10.88 8.03 10.58
N TYR A 98 -10.54 6.79 10.22
CA TYR A 98 -9.85 6.46 8.97
C TYR A 98 -10.78 6.20 7.78
N SER A 99 -12.11 6.10 7.98
CA SER A 99 -13.06 5.81 6.89
C SER A 99 -13.01 6.87 5.81
N LYS A 100 -12.77 8.14 6.14
CA LYS A 100 -12.58 9.21 5.15
C LYS A 100 -11.50 8.91 4.11
N TRP A 101 -10.53 8.06 4.43
CA TRP A 101 -9.42 7.66 3.57
C TRP A 101 -9.58 6.25 3.01
N LEU A 102 -10.10 5.32 3.82
CA LEU A 102 -10.28 3.91 3.47
C LEU A 102 -11.65 3.58 2.86
N ASP A 103 -12.48 4.56 2.54
CA ASP A 103 -13.77 4.30 1.88
C ASP A 103 -13.57 3.82 0.44
N PRO A 104 -14.18 2.69 0.01
CA PRO A 104 -14.19 2.27 -1.39
C PRO A 104 -14.69 3.35 -2.36
N ALA A 105 -15.51 4.31 -1.93
CA ALA A 105 -15.92 5.46 -2.74
C ALA A 105 -14.75 6.33 -3.22
N ASN A 106 -13.61 6.29 -2.50
CA ASN A 106 -12.38 6.97 -2.90
C ASN A 106 -11.64 6.26 -4.04
N LEU A 107 -11.97 5.02 -4.37
CA LEU A 107 -11.38 4.32 -5.50
C LEU A 107 -11.98 4.82 -6.83
N PRO A 108 -11.27 4.70 -7.96
CA PRO A 108 -11.87 4.81 -9.30
C PRO A 108 -13.09 3.88 -9.46
N PRO A 109 -14.15 4.29 -10.19
CA PRO A 109 -15.40 3.54 -10.31
C PRO A 109 -15.23 2.06 -10.66
N GLU A 110 -14.28 1.74 -11.54
CA GLU A 110 -13.96 0.39 -12.01
C GLU A 110 -13.47 -0.55 -10.89
N PHE A 111 -13.02 -0.03 -9.75
CA PHE A 111 -12.52 -0.79 -8.61
C PHE A 111 -13.48 -0.84 -7.40
N ARG A 112 -14.64 -0.15 -7.45
CA ARG A 112 -15.53 -0.01 -6.29
C ARG A 112 -16.39 -1.24 -6.00
N GLU A 113 -16.83 -1.95 -7.03
CA GLU A 113 -17.87 -2.99 -6.90
C GLU A 113 -17.43 -4.33 -7.44
N ARG A 114 -16.73 -5.10 -6.59
CA ARG A 114 -16.69 -6.56 -6.66
C ARG A 114 -16.64 -7.11 -5.22
N SER A 115 -17.82 -7.32 -4.63
CA SER A 115 -18.00 -8.06 -3.37
C SER A 115 -17.61 -7.36 -2.05
N TYR A 116 -17.66 -6.02 -1.93
CA TYR A 116 -17.41 -5.35 -0.65
C TYR A 116 -18.55 -5.60 0.35
N GLN A 117 -18.23 -6.19 1.51
CA GLN A 117 -19.12 -6.25 2.66
C GLN A 117 -18.50 -5.48 3.81
N LYS A 118 -19.25 -4.51 4.36
CA LYS A 118 -18.82 -3.72 5.52
C LYS A 118 -18.70 -4.64 6.74
N PRO A 119 -17.51 -4.79 7.36
CA PRO A 119 -17.35 -5.76 8.44
C PRO A 119 -18.06 -5.35 9.72
N GLU A 120 -18.65 -6.33 10.42
CA GLU A 120 -19.24 -6.18 11.76
C GLU A 120 -18.16 -5.85 12.81
N VAL A 121 -18.52 -4.99 13.76
CA VAL A 121 -17.59 -4.41 14.74
C VAL A 121 -17.63 -5.20 16.05
N ARG A 122 -16.53 -5.86 16.40
CA ARG A 122 -16.17 -6.28 17.78
C ARG A 122 -14.65 -6.24 17.92
N THR A 123 -14.13 -5.80 19.06
CA THR A 123 -12.70 -5.45 19.20
C THR A 123 -11.91 -6.52 19.94
N ILE A 124 -10.80 -7.01 19.37
CA ILE A 124 -9.95 -8.03 20.01
C ILE A 124 -8.47 -7.63 20.10
N LEU A 125 -7.99 -6.62 19.35
CA LEU A 125 -6.56 -6.31 19.32
C LEU A 125 -6.29 -4.82 19.09
N TYR A 126 -5.22 -4.29 19.69
CA TYR A 126 -4.66 -2.98 19.36
C TYR A 126 -3.30 -3.16 18.68
N PRO A 127 -3.20 -2.94 17.36
CA PRO A 127 -1.94 -2.95 16.66
C PRO A 127 -1.48 -1.51 16.35
N GLN A 128 -0.17 -1.33 16.35
CA GLN A 128 0.50 -0.04 16.22
C GLN A 128 0.29 0.56 14.80
N PHE A 129 -0.69 1.46 14.62
CA PHE A 129 -0.96 2.14 13.33
C PHE A 129 0.20 2.95 12.77
N LYS A 130 1.27 3.15 13.55
CA LYS A 130 2.52 3.80 13.13
C LYS A 130 3.18 3.11 11.91
N PHE A 131 2.76 1.90 11.57
CA PHE A 131 3.23 1.12 10.41
C PHE A 131 2.31 1.19 9.18
N SER A 132 1.32 2.09 9.17
CA SER A 132 0.43 2.33 8.03
C SER A 132 0.66 3.73 7.45
N PRO A 133 1.64 3.92 6.54
CA PRO A 133 1.93 5.23 5.92
C PRO A 133 0.70 5.87 5.27
N LEU A 134 -0.23 5.08 4.75
CA LEU A 134 -1.50 5.57 4.20
C LEU A 134 -2.34 6.32 5.23
N LEU A 135 -2.19 6.03 6.52
CA LEU A 135 -3.00 6.59 7.60
C LEU A 135 -2.30 7.75 8.31
N ALA A 136 -1.18 8.23 7.77
CA ALA A 136 -0.53 9.43 8.28
C ALA A 136 -1.45 10.66 8.13
N GLU A 137 -1.26 11.63 9.02
CA GLU A 137 -1.95 12.92 8.96
C GLU A 137 -1.56 13.71 7.71
N ASP A 138 -2.45 14.60 7.28
CA ASP A 138 -2.29 15.35 6.03
C ASP A 138 -1.06 16.27 6.05
N ASP A 139 -0.69 16.83 7.21
CA ASP A 139 0.52 17.65 7.38
C ASP A 139 1.80 16.87 7.08
N VAL A 140 1.83 15.59 7.43
CA VAL A 140 2.94 14.67 7.12
C VAL A 140 2.93 14.30 5.65
N LEU A 141 1.77 13.95 5.09
CA LEU A 141 1.66 13.55 3.69
C LEU A 141 2.00 14.68 2.73
N ARG A 142 1.69 15.94 3.06
CA ARG A 142 2.10 17.12 2.26
C ARG A 142 3.61 17.28 2.14
N LEU A 143 4.39 16.67 3.03
CA LEU A 143 5.85 16.69 3.02
C LEU A 143 6.46 15.50 2.25
N THR A 144 5.63 14.63 1.69
CA THR A 144 6.10 13.52 0.85
C THR A 144 6.78 14.10 -0.40
N PRO A 145 7.97 13.61 -0.78
CA PRO A 145 8.63 14.07 -2.01
C PRO A 145 7.87 13.55 -3.24
N SER A 146 8.28 13.96 -4.44
CA SER A 146 7.68 13.46 -5.69
C SER A 146 7.64 11.94 -5.69
N THR A 147 6.48 11.34 -5.97
CA THR A 147 6.22 9.93 -5.70
C THR A 147 5.74 9.20 -6.94
N PHE A 148 6.39 8.09 -7.27
CA PHE A 148 5.89 7.11 -8.23
C PHE A 148 5.25 5.93 -7.49
N ILE A 149 4.07 5.52 -7.94
CA ILE A 149 3.34 4.36 -7.40
C ILE A 149 3.02 3.41 -8.55
N LEU A 150 3.45 2.15 -8.42
CA LEU A 150 3.02 1.06 -9.29
C LEU A 150 2.04 0.16 -8.54
N THR A 151 0.94 -0.21 -9.19
CA THR A 151 -0.03 -1.18 -8.65
C THR A 151 -0.30 -2.28 -9.66
N CYS A 152 -0.81 -3.41 -9.21
CA CYS A 152 -1.15 -4.55 -10.05
C CYS A 152 -2.63 -4.92 -9.87
N GLU A 153 -3.29 -5.38 -10.93
CA GLU A 153 -4.72 -5.75 -10.86
C GLU A 153 -4.97 -6.96 -9.96
N TYR A 154 -4.15 -8.00 -10.08
CA TYR A 154 -4.28 -9.24 -9.31
C TYR A 154 -3.41 -9.18 -8.04
N ASP A 155 -3.68 -8.18 -7.21
CA ASP A 155 -2.98 -7.94 -5.94
C ASP A 155 -3.96 -7.50 -4.86
N VAL A 156 -3.87 -8.10 -3.67
CA VAL A 156 -4.67 -7.68 -2.52
C VAL A 156 -4.32 -6.26 -2.04
N LEU A 157 -3.09 -5.79 -2.31
CA LEU A 157 -2.61 -4.44 -1.96
C LEU A 157 -2.89 -3.39 -3.04
N ARG A 158 -3.63 -3.73 -4.12
CA ARG A 158 -3.94 -2.78 -5.18
C ARG A 158 -4.57 -1.51 -4.61
N ASP A 159 -5.59 -1.64 -3.78
CA ASP A 159 -6.36 -0.51 -3.27
C ASP A 159 -5.53 0.35 -2.29
N ASP A 160 -4.58 -0.24 -1.54
CA ASP A 160 -3.63 0.51 -0.72
C ASP A 160 -2.87 1.56 -1.54
N GLY A 161 -2.29 1.13 -2.67
CA GLY A 161 -1.56 2.02 -3.57
C GLY A 161 -2.44 3.09 -4.23
N ILE A 162 -3.65 2.71 -4.65
CA ILE A 162 -4.61 3.62 -5.30
C ILE A 162 -5.08 4.71 -4.32
N LEU A 163 -5.45 4.32 -3.10
CA LEU A 163 -5.88 5.25 -2.06
C LEU A 163 -4.75 6.18 -1.64
N PHE A 164 -3.51 5.68 -1.59
CA PHE A 164 -2.35 6.53 -1.28
C PHE A 164 -2.10 7.56 -2.37
N HIS A 165 -2.12 7.13 -3.64
CA HIS A 165 -2.04 8.02 -4.78
C HIS A 165 -3.10 9.12 -4.71
N LYS A 166 -4.36 8.76 -4.46
CA LYS A 166 -5.45 9.73 -4.32
C LYS A 166 -5.16 10.74 -3.20
N ARG A 167 -4.77 10.28 -2.01
CA ARG A 167 -4.47 11.18 -0.89
C ARG A 167 -3.34 12.15 -1.22
N LEU A 168 -2.22 11.66 -1.79
CA LEU A 168 -1.10 12.50 -2.17
C LEU A 168 -1.53 13.55 -3.21
N LYS A 169 -2.29 13.13 -4.23
CA LYS A 169 -2.82 14.01 -5.28
C LYS A 169 -3.75 15.08 -4.72
N ASP A 170 -4.70 14.71 -3.86
CA ASP A 170 -5.65 15.64 -3.23
C ASP A 170 -4.93 16.67 -2.32
N LEU A 171 -3.75 16.31 -1.79
CA LEU A 171 -2.91 17.18 -0.97
C LEU A 171 -1.92 18.04 -1.77
N GLY A 172 -1.92 17.91 -3.10
CA GLY A 172 -1.05 18.68 -4.00
C GLY A 172 0.39 18.16 -4.09
N VAL A 173 0.65 16.93 -3.65
CA VAL A 173 1.94 16.27 -3.84
C VAL A 173 2.06 15.81 -5.30
N ASP A 174 3.23 16.03 -5.91
CA ASP A 174 3.54 15.49 -7.22
C ASP A 174 3.60 13.96 -7.15
N VAL A 175 2.63 13.30 -7.79
CA VAL A 175 2.49 11.84 -7.74
C VAL A 175 2.12 11.28 -9.11
N THR A 176 2.92 10.32 -9.56
CA THR A 176 2.68 9.55 -10.78
C THR A 176 2.22 8.14 -10.40
N TRP A 177 1.10 7.70 -10.98
CA TRP A 177 0.57 6.36 -10.75
C TRP A 177 0.50 5.55 -12.04
N HIS A 178 1.04 4.33 -12.00
CA HIS A 178 0.91 3.34 -13.05
C HIS A 178 0.24 2.06 -12.54
N HIS A 179 -0.77 1.61 -13.28
CA HIS A 179 -1.49 0.38 -12.98
C HIS A 179 -1.20 -0.68 -14.04
N VAL A 180 -0.77 -1.86 -13.59
CA VAL A 180 -0.47 -3.02 -14.45
C VAL A 180 -1.68 -3.95 -14.43
N SER A 181 -2.54 -3.83 -15.45
CA SER A 181 -3.85 -4.48 -15.54
C SER A 181 -3.82 -6.01 -15.63
N ASP A 182 -2.68 -6.60 -15.99
CA ASP A 182 -2.44 -8.04 -16.07
C ASP A 182 -1.30 -8.49 -15.13
N GLY A 183 -0.93 -7.64 -14.17
CA GLY A 183 0.11 -7.91 -13.19
C GLY A 183 -0.44 -8.54 -11.91
N PHE A 184 0.42 -9.24 -11.17
CA PHE A 184 0.16 -9.77 -9.84
C PHE A 184 1.21 -9.30 -8.83
N HIS A 185 0.98 -9.53 -7.53
CA HIS A 185 1.94 -9.13 -6.50
C HIS A 185 3.33 -9.75 -6.70
N GLY A 186 4.39 -8.93 -6.73
CA GLY A 186 5.76 -9.41 -6.97
C GLY A 186 6.15 -9.53 -8.45
N ILE A 187 5.30 -9.11 -9.39
CA ILE A 187 5.53 -9.28 -10.83
C ILE A 187 6.87 -8.70 -11.32
N VAL A 188 7.41 -7.64 -10.68
CA VAL A 188 8.68 -7.04 -11.13
C VAL A 188 9.86 -7.98 -10.93
N SER A 189 9.81 -8.96 -10.02
CA SER A 189 10.87 -9.98 -9.88
C SER A 189 10.95 -10.88 -11.11
N PHE A 190 9.89 -10.94 -11.91
CA PHE A 190 9.77 -11.78 -13.11
C PHE A 190 9.99 -11.00 -14.42
N PHE A 191 10.64 -9.83 -14.37
CA PHE A 191 10.88 -9.01 -15.56
C PHE A 191 11.98 -9.58 -16.49
N ASN A 192 12.92 -10.36 -15.94
CA ASN A 192 14.09 -10.87 -16.67
C ASN A 192 14.57 -12.22 -16.09
N MET A 193 13.67 -13.21 -16.03
CA MET A 193 13.95 -14.52 -15.43
C MET A 193 13.94 -15.66 -16.46
N GLY A 194 14.46 -15.37 -17.66
CA GLY A 194 14.48 -16.32 -18.78
C GLY A 194 13.07 -16.75 -19.19
N TRP A 195 12.80 -18.04 -19.20
CA TRP A 195 11.49 -18.61 -19.55
C TRP A 195 10.38 -18.31 -18.52
N LEU A 196 10.75 -17.86 -17.30
CA LEU A 196 9.82 -17.36 -16.27
C LEU A 196 9.54 -15.86 -16.40
N THR A 197 9.88 -15.25 -17.54
CA THR A 197 9.67 -13.81 -17.76
C THR A 197 8.23 -13.50 -18.13
N PHE A 198 7.61 -12.58 -17.41
CA PHE A 198 6.28 -12.08 -17.73
C PHE A 198 6.36 -10.76 -18.52
N PRO A 199 5.62 -10.61 -19.63
CA PRO A 199 5.52 -9.33 -20.34
C PRO A 199 5.05 -8.18 -19.43
N ALA A 200 4.13 -8.46 -18.50
CA ALA A 200 3.69 -7.51 -17.49
C ALA A 200 4.84 -7.03 -16.58
N GLY A 201 5.73 -7.94 -16.17
CA GLY A 201 6.93 -7.62 -15.39
C GLY A 201 7.90 -6.71 -16.14
N LYS A 202 8.10 -6.97 -17.44
CA LYS A 202 8.90 -6.08 -18.31
C LYS A 202 8.29 -4.69 -18.42
N ARG A 203 6.98 -4.59 -18.67
CA ARG A 203 6.29 -3.29 -18.72
C ARG A 203 6.39 -2.54 -17.39
N ALA A 204 6.17 -3.23 -16.28
CA ALA A 204 6.30 -2.66 -14.94
C ALA A 204 7.70 -2.08 -14.69
N MET A 205 8.75 -2.86 -14.99
CA MET A 205 10.14 -2.41 -14.87
C MET A 205 10.44 -1.21 -15.77
N ASN A 206 9.95 -1.22 -17.02
CA ASN A 206 10.15 -0.11 -17.94
C ASN A 206 9.52 1.19 -17.42
N GLN A 207 8.33 1.13 -16.80
CA GLN A 207 7.71 2.31 -16.19
C GLN A 207 8.54 2.86 -15.03
N ILE A 208 9.05 1.98 -14.15
CA ILE A 208 9.94 2.37 -13.04
C ILE A 208 11.19 3.08 -13.57
N VAL A 209 11.86 2.48 -14.56
CA VAL A 209 13.06 3.06 -15.19
C VAL A 209 12.75 4.38 -15.89
N SER A 210 11.59 4.48 -16.56
CA SER A 210 11.16 5.71 -17.24
C SER A 210 11.02 6.85 -16.24
N TYR A 211 10.35 6.62 -15.11
CA TYR A 211 10.21 7.62 -14.05
C TYR A 211 11.56 8.02 -13.46
N ILE A 212 12.43 7.06 -13.14
CA ILE A 212 13.75 7.38 -12.56
C ILE A 212 14.58 8.27 -13.50
N LYS A 213 14.44 8.10 -14.82
CA LYS A 213 15.14 8.92 -15.83
C LYS A 213 14.62 10.36 -15.94
N THR A 214 13.46 10.68 -15.38
CA THR A 214 12.91 12.05 -15.38
C THR A 214 13.29 12.86 -14.14
N LEU A 215 13.93 12.22 -13.15
CA LEU A 215 14.41 12.84 -11.91
C LEU A 215 15.77 13.50 -12.08
#